data_AF-A0A9P7FVL9-F1
#
_entry.id   AF-A0A9P7FVL9-F1
#
_cell.length_a   1.000
_cell.length_b   1.000
_cell.length_c   1.000
_cell.angle_alpha   90.00
_cell.angle_beta   90.00
_cell.angle_gamma   90.00
#
_symmetry.space_group_name_H-M   'P 1'
#
loop_
_entity.id
_entity.type
_entity.pdbx_description
1 polymer ?
#
loop_
_entity_poly.entity_id
_entity_poly.type
_entity_poly.pdbx_seq_one_letter_code
_entity_poly.pdbx_strand_id
1 'polypeptide(L)'
;MVFRSHPGFIFHDSSGFESGAEKEKLAMQKFIEERSSETLEVDQLHVIWYCVSLDESTRTVTHVEEFFFQKCVTPQVPVVLIFTKYDVFVEHIFGEIYRSAQNQNVDEVYKLAEKLAQEKVAYIFEKFQTRINYKIEYYTVLTGDAQISAKFKLI
;
A
#
# COMPACT_ATOMS: atom_id res chain seq x y z
N MET A 1 -2.28 -8.36 -16.60
CA MET A 1 -1.39 -9.55 -16.62
C MET A 1 -2.18 -10.74 -16.08
N VAL A 2 -2.10 -11.91 -16.72
CA VAL A 2 -2.73 -13.16 -16.23
C VAL A 2 -1.62 -14.08 -15.73
N PHE A 3 -1.67 -14.49 -14.47
CA PHE A 3 -0.71 -15.44 -13.91
C PHE A 3 -1.08 -16.85 -14.35
N ARG A 4 -0.18 -17.51 -15.09
CA ARG A 4 -0.42 -18.87 -15.61
C ARG A 4 -0.67 -19.92 -14.52
N SER A 5 -0.13 -19.70 -13.32
CA SER A 5 -0.35 -20.58 -12.16
C SER A 5 -1.73 -20.41 -11.53
N HIS A 6 -2.40 -19.28 -11.77
CA HIS A 6 -3.71 -18.95 -11.20
C HIS A 6 -4.55 -18.19 -12.25
N PRO A 7 -5.09 -18.89 -13.27
CA PRO A 7 -5.73 -18.27 -14.42
C PRO A 7 -7.01 -17.49 -14.08
N GLY A 8 -7.59 -17.70 -12.89
CA GLY A 8 -8.71 -16.91 -12.37
C GLY A 8 -8.33 -15.53 -11.82
N PHE A 9 -7.03 -15.21 -11.71
CA PHE A 9 -6.57 -13.92 -11.21
C PHE A 9 -6.06 -13.04 -12.35
N ILE A 10 -6.70 -11.88 -12.49
CA ILE A 10 -6.34 -10.86 -13.46
C ILE A 10 -5.84 -9.64 -12.69
N PHE A 11 -4.59 -9.26 -12.95
CA PHE A 11 -3.98 -8.08 -12.35
C PHE A 11 -3.92 -6.94 -13.36
N HIS A 12 -4.42 -5.79 -12.96
CA HIS A 12 -4.32 -4.54 -13.70
C HIS A 12 -3.35 -3.62 -12.98
N ASP A 13 -2.34 -3.14 -13.70
CA ASP A 13 -1.38 -2.17 -13.19
C ASP A 13 -1.73 -0.78 -13.75
N SER A 14 -1.85 0.21 -12.87
CA SER A 14 -2.17 1.60 -13.24
C SER A 14 -0.95 2.35 -13.82
N SER A 15 0.22 1.71 -13.90
CA SER A 15 1.50 2.30 -14.35
C SER A 15 2.01 3.45 -13.48
N GLY A 16 1.46 3.63 -12.28
CA GLY A 16 1.89 4.63 -11.30
C GLY A 16 1.36 6.04 -11.58
N PHE A 17 1.29 6.85 -10.51
CA PHE A 17 0.77 8.23 -10.53
C PHE A 17 1.85 9.30 -10.76
N GLU A 18 3.12 8.89 -10.84
CA GLU A 18 4.30 9.77 -10.82
C GLU A 18 4.45 10.62 -12.08
N SER A 19 3.78 10.24 -13.19
CA SER A 19 3.86 10.96 -14.46
C SER A 19 3.02 12.23 -14.52
N GLY A 20 2.13 12.48 -13.53
CA GLY A 20 1.31 13.70 -13.46
C GLY A 20 0.35 13.93 -14.63
N ALA A 21 0.33 13.04 -15.63
CA ALA A 21 -0.47 13.21 -16.82
C ALA A 21 -1.93 12.89 -16.50
N GLU A 22 -2.79 13.86 -16.78
CA GLU A 22 -4.23 13.84 -16.53
C GLU A 22 -4.90 12.63 -17.20
N LYS A 23 -4.32 12.16 -18.31
CA LYS A 23 -4.78 11.01 -19.07
C LYS A 23 -4.77 9.72 -18.27
N GLU A 24 -3.71 9.45 -17.50
CA GLU A 24 -3.56 8.25 -16.68
C GLU A 24 -4.57 8.27 -15.52
N LYS A 25 -4.79 9.44 -14.91
CA LYS A 25 -5.81 9.62 -13.87
C LYS A 25 -7.21 9.34 -14.40
N LEU A 26 -7.55 9.89 -15.57
CA LEU A 26 -8.85 9.67 -16.21
C LEU A 26 -9.04 8.22 -16.66
N ALA A 27 -8.00 7.59 -17.22
CA ALA A 27 -8.04 6.19 -17.62
C ALA A 27 -8.29 5.27 -16.43
N MET A 28 -7.60 5.51 -15.31
CA MET A 28 -7.81 4.76 -14.07
C MET A 28 -9.21 5.01 -13.50
N GLN A 29 -9.66 6.26 -13.42
CA GLN A 29 -11.00 6.58 -12.93
C GLN A 29 -12.06 5.84 -13.74
N LYS A 30 -11.99 5.95 -15.07
CA LYS A 30 -12.91 5.27 -15.99
C LYS A 30 -12.87 3.75 -15.81
N PHE A 31 -11.68 3.16 -15.68
CA PHE A 31 -11.55 1.72 -15.44
C PHE A 31 -12.25 1.30 -14.14
N ILE A 32 -12.03 2.02 -13.04
CA ILE A 32 -12.65 1.70 -11.75
C ILE A 32 -14.17 1.87 -11.84
N GLU A 33 -14.67 2.95 -12.44
CA GLU A 33 -16.10 3.18 -12.63
C GLU A 33 -16.77 2.05 -13.44
N GLU A 34 -16.20 1.72 -14.61
CA GLU A 34 -16.73 0.65 -15.48
C GLU A 34 -16.72 -0.69 -14.74
N ARG A 35 -15.57 -1.11 -14.22
CA ARG A 35 -15.41 -2.45 -13.63
C ARG A 35 -16.04 -2.62 -12.25
N SER A 36 -16.27 -1.53 -11.49
CA SER A 36 -17.00 -1.63 -10.21
C SER A 36 -18.49 -1.88 -10.41
N SER A 37 -19.04 -1.49 -11.57
CA SER A 37 -20.46 -1.60 -11.90
C SER A 37 -20.85 -2.86 -12.69
N GLU A 38 -19.85 -3.67 -13.07
CA GLU A 38 -20.08 -4.89 -13.84
C GLU A 38 -20.84 -5.95 -13.03
N THR A 39 -21.72 -6.67 -13.73
CA THR A 39 -22.55 -7.74 -13.14
C THR A 39 -21.94 -9.12 -13.30
N LEU A 40 -21.04 -9.29 -14.27
CA LEU A 40 -20.32 -10.53 -14.49
C LEU A 40 -19.06 -10.53 -13.63
N GLU A 41 -18.93 -11.52 -12.75
CA GLU A 41 -17.78 -11.65 -11.84
C GLU A 41 -16.44 -11.61 -12.58
N VAL A 42 -16.35 -12.21 -13.77
CA VAL A 42 -15.12 -12.23 -14.57
C VAL A 42 -14.63 -10.85 -15.02
N ASP A 43 -15.54 -9.88 -15.11
CA ASP A 43 -15.24 -8.51 -15.53
C ASP A 43 -15.25 -7.52 -14.36
N GLN A 44 -15.77 -7.93 -13.20
CA GLN A 44 -15.85 -7.10 -12.00
C GLN A 44 -14.47 -6.82 -11.38
N LEU A 45 -14.28 -5.59 -10.92
CA LEU A 45 -13.13 -5.24 -10.08
C LEU A 45 -13.39 -5.69 -8.64
N HIS A 46 -12.63 -6.67 -8.17
CA HIS A 46 -12.84 -7.27 -6.84
C HIS A 46 -12.11 -6.57 -5.71
N VAL A 47 -10.93 -6.02 -5.97
CA VAL A 47 -10.07 -5.41 -4.95
C VAL A 47 -9.09 -4.45 -5.60
N ILE A 48 -8.78 -3.37 -4.89
CA ILE A 48 -7.70 -2.47 -5.28
C ILE A 48 -6.57 -2.58 -4.25
N TRP A 49 -5.35 -2.79 -4.75
CA TRP A 49 -4.14 -2.69 -3.95
C TRP A 49 -3.53 -1.31 -4.16
N TYR A 50 -3.54 -0.49 -3.12
CA TYR A 50 -2.96 0.85 -3.17
C TYR A 50 -1.57 0.84 -2.53
N CYS A 51 -0.52 0.96 -3.34
CA CYS A 51 0.86 0.88 -2.88
C CYS A 51 1.38 2.24 -2.40
N VAL A 52 1.91 2.29 -1.18
CA VAL A 52 2.57 3.45 -0.58
C VAL A 52 3.99 3.06 -0.20
N SER A 53 4.98 3.86 -0.58
CA SER A 53 6.38 3.59 -0.27
C SER A 53 6.79 4.13 1.10
N LEU A 54 7.41 3.29 1.95
CA LEU A 54 7.83 3.70 3.30
C LEU A 54 9.17 4.45 3.32
N ASP A 55 9.99 4.36 2.28
CA ASP A 55 11.20 5.20 2.15
C ASP A 55 10.86 6.69 1.97
N GLU A 56 9.61 7.01 1.65
CA GLU A 56 9.03 8.36 1.63
C GLU A 56 8.20 8.66 2.90
N SER A 57 8.52 8.08 4.07
CA SER A 57 7.72 8.16 5.31
C SER A 57 7.35 9.57 5.83
N THR A 58 7.92 10.64 5.28
CA THR A 58 7.55 12.05 5.54
C THR A 58 6.48 12.58 4.59
N ARG A 59 6.07 11.79 3.60
CA ARG A 59 5.20 12.21 2.51
C ARG A 59 3.82 12.59 3.04
N THR A 60 3.41 13.78 2.63
CA THR A 60 2.03 14.26 2.78
C THR A 60 1.19 13.57 1.71
N VAL A 61 -0.02 13.13 2.08
CA VAL A 61 -1.05 12.75 1.11
C VAL A 61 -1.07 13.79 0.00
N THR A 62 -0.79 13.32 -1.20
CA THR A 62 -0.69 14.11 -2.41
C THR A 62 -2.09 14.38 -2.95
N HIS A 63 -2.21 15.42 -3.78
CA HIS A 63 -3.45 15.71 -4.50
C HIS A 63 -3.96 14.52 -5.33
N VAL A 64 -3.07 13.59 -5.69
CA VAL A 64 -3.45 12.38 -6.44
C VAL A 64 -4.10 11.33 -5.54
N GLU A 65 -3.57 11.13 -4.33
CA GLU A 65 -4.19 10.28 -3.32
C GLU A 65 -5.55 10.83 -2.91
N GLU A 66 -5.65 12.14 -2.66
CA GLU A 66 -6.94 12.79 -2.38
C GLU A 66 -7.94 12.58 -3.52
N PHE A 67 -7.53 12.80 -4.77
CA PHE A 67 -8.38 12.55 -5.93
C PHE A 67 -8.84 11.09 -6.00
N PHE A 68 -7.92 10.14 -5.85
CA PHE A 68 -8.23 8.71 -5.92
C PHE A 68 -9.26 8.31 -4.85
N PHE A 69 -9.01 8.65 -3.58
CA PHE A 69 -9.88 8.27 -2.47
C PHE A 69 -11.19 9.07 -2.38
N GLN A 70 -11.30 10.23 -3.03
CA GLN A 70 -12.54 11.01 -3.06
C GLN A 70 -13.39 10.78 -4.31
N LYS A 71 -12.77 10.44 -5.45
CA LYS A 71 -13.44 10.44 -6.77
C LYS A 71 -13.43 9.10 -7.47
N CYS A 72 -12.44 8.23 -7.23
CA CYS A 72 -12.31 6.98 -7.97
C CYS A 72 -12.82 5.77 -7.20
N VAL A 73 -12.51 5.69 -5.91
CA VAL A 73 -12.91 4.53 -5.09
C VAL A 73 -14.42 4.48 -4.89
N THR A 74 -14.97 3.27 -4.92
CA THR A 74 -16.38 3.00 -4.71
C THR A 74 -16.55 2.14 -3.45
N PRO A 75 -17.68 2.22 -2.72
CA PRO A 75 -17.92 1.36 -1.56
C PRO A 75 -17.97 -0.15 -1.89
N GLN A 76 -18.21 -0.51 -3.15
CA GLN A 76 -18.31 -1.90 -3.60
C GLN A 76 -16.95 -2.58 -3.74
N VAL A 77 -15.89 -1.81 -3.99
CA VAL A 77 -14.55 -2.35 -4.22
C VAL A 77 -13.67 -2.04 -3.01
N PRO A 78 -13.26 -3.04 -2.22
CA PRO A 78 -12.36 -2.83 -1.10
C PRO A 78 -10.99 -2.36 -1.57
N VAL A 79 -10.43 -1.39 -0.85
CA VAL A 79 -9.03 -0.97 -0.99
C VAL A 79 -8.19 -1.60 0.12
N VAL A 80 -7.11 -2.25 -0.27
CA VAL A 80 -6.06 -2.74 0.64
C VAL A 80 -4.84 -1.83 0.49
N LEU A 81 -4.43 -1.20 1.58
CA LEU A 81 -3.22 -0.37 1.59
C LEU A 81 -1.98 -1.26 1.73
N ILE A 82 -1.03 -1.12 0.82
CA ILE A 82 0.19 -1.91 0.80
C ILE A 82 1.39 -0.99 1.01
N PHE A 83 2.02 -1.10 2.17
CA PHE A 83 3.27 -0.41 2.44
C PHE A 83 4.45 -1.17 1.83
N THR A 84 5.12 -0.56 0.86
CA THR A 84 6.29 -1.11 0.17
C THR A 84 7.60 -0.61 0.80
N LYS A 85 8.72 -1.27 0.46
CA LYS A 85 10.07 -0.94 0.95
C LYS A 85 10.19 -0.92 2.47
N TYR A 86 9.52 -1.86 3.13
CA TYR A 86 9.56 -1.98 4.59
C TYR A 86 10.95 -2.36 5.10
N ASP A 87 11.65 -3.22 4.37
CA ASP A 87 13.05 -3.56 4.57
C ASP A 87 13.95 -2.32 4.62
N VAL A 88 13.85 -1.44 3.62
CA VAL A 88 14.60 -0.17 3.58
C VAL A 88 14.24 0.71 4.78
N PHE A 89 12.98 0.72 5.19
CA PHE A 89 12.52 1.48 6.35
C PHE A 89 13.10 0.95 7.68
N VAL A 90 13.17 -0.37 7.84
CA VAL A 90 13.83 -1.02 8.99
C VAL A 90 15.32 -0.69 9.01
N GLU A 91 16.02 -0.79 7.87
CA GLU A 91 17.44 -0.46 7.75
C GLU A 91 17.73 1.00 8.13
N HIS A 92 16.84 1.93 7.74
CA HIS A 92 16.96 3.33 8.12
C HIS A 92 16.91 3.51 9.64
N ILE A 93 15.89 2.92 10.28
CA ILE A 93 15.71 2.99 11.75
C ILE A 93 16.89 2.31 12.46
N PHE A 94 17.33 1.15 11.98
CA PHE A 94 18.52 0.48 12.49
C PHE A 94 19.73 1.41 12.46
N GLY A 95 19.98 2.08 11.33
CA GLY A 95 21.08 3.04 11.19
C GLY A 95 20.97 4.24 12.12
N GLU A 96 19.77 4.73 12.43
CA GLU A 96 19.55 5.78 13.44
C GLU A 96 19.92 5.29 14.85
N ILE A 97 19.42 4.12 15.26
CA ILE A 97 19.66 3.56 16.60
C ILE A 97 21.16 3.24 16.76
N TYR A 98 21.75 2.55 15.79
CA TYR A 98 23.15 2.12 15.85
C TYR A 98 24.13 3.30 15.92
N ARG A 99 23.84 4.42 15.25
CA ARG A 99 24.65 5.65 15.36
C ARG A 99 24.51 6.33 16.72
N SER A 100 23.35 6.20 17.37
CA SER A 100 23.07 6.83 18.67
C SER A 100 23.58 6.03 19.88
N ALA A 101 23.81 4.72 19.73
CA ALA A 101 24.23 3.83 20.81
C ALA A 101 25.58 3.17 20.49
N GLN A 102 26.63 3.49 21.25
CA GLN A 102 27.94 2.81 21.10
C GLN A 102 27.93 1.43 21.78
N ASN A 103 28.51 0.42 21.11
CA ASN A 103 28.74 -0.96 21.60
C ASN A 103 27.49 -1.80 21.95
N GLN A 104 26.43 -1.73 21.15
CA GLN A 104 25.29 -2.64 21.28
C GLN A 104 25.41 -3.89 20.42
N ASN A 105 24.76 -4.97 20.87
CA ASN A 105 24.62 -6.19 20.09
C ASN A 105 23.78 -5.91 18.83
N VAL A 106 24.32 -6.21 17.65
CA VAL A 106 23.68 -5.94 16.35
C VAL A 106 22.30 -6.57 16.24
N ASP A 107 22.12 -7.81 16.71
CA ASP A 107 20.86 -8.53 16.64
C ASP A 107 19.78 -7.90 17.52
N GLU A 108 20.17 -7.36 18.68
CA GLU A 108 19.25 -6.64 19.58
C GLU A 108 18.80 -5.31 18.98
N VAL A 109 19.74 -4.59 18.35
CA VAL A 109 19.43 -3.33 17.64
C VAL A 109 18.50 -3.59 16.47
N TYR A 110 18.72 -4.67 15.72
CA TYR A 110 17.86 -5.02 14.58
C TYR A 110 16.44 -5.39 15.03
N LYS A 111 16.28 -6.23 16.06
CA LYS A 111 14.96 -6.54 16.65
C LYS A 111 14.24 -5.30 17.15
N LEU A 112 14.97 -4.36 17.75
CA LEU A 112 14.40 -3.09 18.19
C LEU A 112 13.96 -2.23 16.99
N ALA A 113 14.76 -2.20 15.93
CA ALA A 113 14.43 -1.48 14.70
C ALA A 113 13.16 -2.02 14.04
N GLU A 114 13.02 -3.35 13.91
CA GLU A 114 11.80 -3.97 13.40
C GLU A 114 10.57 -3.62 14.23
N LYS A 115 10.67 -3.72 15.57
CA LYS A 115 9.56 -3.36 16.46
C LYS A 115 9.14 -1.90 16.28
N LEU A 116 10.10 -0.98 16.27
CA LEU A 116 9.84 0.44 16.07
C LEU A 116 9.29 0.73 14.67
N ALA A 117 9.74 0.01 13.65
CA ALA A 117 9.21 0.11 12.30
C ALA A 117 7.73 -0.30 12.25
N GLN A 118 7.35 -1.40 12.91
CA GLN A 118 5.95 -1.83 13.01
C GLN A 118 5.06 -0.77 13.69
N GLU A 119 5.53 -0.21 14.81
CA GLU A 119 4.81 0.86 15.53
C GLU A 119 4.67 2.13 14.67
N LYS A 120 5.73 2.52 13.96
CA LYS A 120 5.70 3.67 13.04
C LYS A 120 4.77 3.43 11.85
N VAL A 121 4.70 2.22 11.30
CA VAL A 121 3.76 1.88 10.21
C VAL A 121 2.31 2.05 10.66
N ALA A 122 1.96 1.58 11.86
CA ALA A 122 0.61 1.78 12.40
C ALA A 122 0.27 3.27 12.53
N TYR A 123 1.20 4.07 13.04
CA TYR A 123 1.04 5.53 13.11
C TYR A 123 0.89 6.18 11.71
N ILE A 124 1.67 5.76 10.72
CA ILE A 124 1.58 6.25 9.34
C ILE A 124 0.20 5.92 8.76
N PHE A 125 -0.30 4.70 8.98
CA PHE A 125 -1.63 4.29 8.55
C PHE A 125 -2.72 5.16 9.16
N GLU A 126 -2.70 5.39 10.47
CA GLU A 126 -3.69 6.26 11.14
C GLU A 126 -3.66 7.67 10.56
N LYS A 127 -2.47 8.24 10.39
CA LYS A 127 -2.30 9.57 9.79
C LYS A 127 -2.81 9.62 8.34
N PHE A 128 -2.57 8.57 7.56
CA PHE A 128 -3.09 8.44 6.20
C PHE A 128 -4.63 8.40 6.20
N GLN A 129 -5.22 7.58 7.06
CA GLN A 129 -6.66 7.39 7.21
C GLN A 129 -7.40 8.70 7.59
N THR A 130 -6.78 9.57 8.39
CA THR A 130 -7.38 10.87 8.76
C THR A 130 -7.47 11.87 7.60
N ARG A 131 -6.72 11.66 6.52
CA ARG A 131 -6.61 12.60 5.39
C ARG A 131 -7.45 12.19 4.18
N ILE A 132 -8.05 11.01 4.22
CA ILE A 132 -8.89 10.50 3.14
C ILE A 132 -10.34 10.35 3.62
N ASN A 133 -11.29 10.63 2.72
CA ASN A 133 -12.71 10.42 2.99
C ASN A 133 -13.17 9.01 2.57
N TYR A 134 -12.38 8.01 2.92
CA TYR A 134 -12.64 6.60 2.63
C TYR A 134 -12.06 5.74 3.75
N LYS A 135 -12.85 4.84 4.32
CA LYS A 135 -12.39 3.95 5.40
C LYS A 135 -11.67 2.75 4.81
N ILE A 136 -10.36 2.66 5.01
CA ILE A 136 -9.56 1.49 4.65
C ILE A 136 -9.67 0.48 5.79
N GLU A 137 -10.11 -0.74 5.48
CA GLU A 137 -10.27 -1.80 6.48
C GLU A 137 -9.02 -2.68 6.62
N TYR A 138 -8.19 -2.74 5.59
CA TYR A 138 -7.04 -3.63 5.52
C TYR A 138 -5.79 -2.90 5.05
N TYR A 139 -4.69 -3.09 5.78
CA TYR A 139 -3.36 -2.71 5.32
C TYR A 139 -2.35 -3.82 5.60
N THR A 140 -1.25 -3.84 4.85
CA THR A 140 -0.14 -4.76 5.07
C THR A 140 1.19 -4.11 4.66
N VAL A 141 2.30 -4.74 5.03
CA VAL A 141 3.65 -4.37 4.60
C VAL A 141 4.19 -5.44 3.66
N LEU A 142 4.91 -5.02 2.62
CA LEU A 142 5.70 -5.90 1.77
C LEU A 142 7.13 -5.92 2.29
N THR A 143 7.56 -7.09 2.73
CA THR A 143 8.93 -7.38 3.11
C THR A 143 9.68 -7.99 1.93
N GLY A 144 11.00 -7.76 1.84
CA GLY A 144 11.84 -8.22 0.72
C GLY A 144 11.83 -9.73 0.50
N ASP A 145 11.48 -10.51 1.53
CA ASP A 145 11.34 -11.97 1.48
C ASP A 145 10.03 -12.45 0.83
N ALA A 146 9.51 -11.75 -0.19
CA ALA A 146 8.41 -12.19 -1.07
C ALA A 146 7.17 -12.83 -0.40
N GLN A 147 6.98 -12.67 0.91
CA GLN A 147 5.84 -13.16 1.65
C GLN A 147 4.97 -11.95 1.97
N ILE A 148 3.87 -11.84 1.22
CA ILE A 148 2.73 -11.04 1.65
C ILE A 148 2.22 -11.70 2.94
N SER A 149 2.65 -11.24 4.11
CA SER A 149 2.03 -11.62 5.38
C SER A 149 0.72 -10.85 5.55
N ALA A 150 -0.24 -11.12 4.66
CA ALA A 150 -1.58 -10.61 4.82
C ALA A 150 -2.43 -11.68 5.50
N LYS A 151 -2.93 -11.36 6.69
CA LYS A 151 -4.08 -12.08 7.25
C LYS A 151 -5.33 -11.66 6.47
N PHE A 152 -5.53 -12.25 5.29
CA PHE A 152 -6.80 -12.13 4.60
C PHE A 152 -7.79 -13.10 5.24
N LYS A 153 -8.80 -12.56 5.92
CA LYS A 153 -10.04 -13.30 6.15
C LYS A 153 -10.94 -12.97 4.96
N LEU A 154 -10.82 -13.77 3.89
CA LEU A 154 -11.84 -13.78 2.84
C LEU A 154 -13.15 -14.20 3.52
N ILE A 155 -14.15 -13.33 3.43
CA ILE A 155 -15.54 -13.65 3.77
C ILE A 155 -16.18 -14.27 2.53
#